data_AF-A0A367PAT9-F1
#
_entry.id   AF-A0A367PAT9-F1
#
_cell.length_a   1.000
_cell.length_b   1.000
_cell.length_c   1.000
_cell.angle_alpha   90.00
_cell.angle_beta   90.00
_cell.angle_gamma   90.00
#
_symmetry.space_group_name_H-M   'P 1'
#
loop_
_entity.id
_entity.type
_entity.pdbx_description
1 polymer ?
#
loop_
_entity_poly.entity_id
_entity_poly.type
_entity_poly.pdbx_seq_one_letter_code
_entity_poly.pdbx_strand_id
1 'polypeptide(L)'
;MPKREPDWEWYRAFLHVLETGSLSAAGRAMGLTQPTVGRHIDSLEAALGLKLFTRSFDGFAPTDAAHELKPYAAGIAATAAAMRRVASGHGAGVRGTVRLSASEVIGVEVLPPILAALHNEHPELEIELVLSNQADDLLRREADIAVRMFRPEQAALVATRVGGIELGLHAHESYLASRGVPKSLVDLSRFALIGFDQENAFIRRLQARFKAFSRDALAFRANSDLAQLGAIRAGFGIGVCQAALAARDPRLVRVLTSQFSVTMDTWVAMHEDLRESARCAVTFAALAAGLRAYAEGA
;
A
#
# COMPACT_ATOMS: atom_id res chain seq x y z
N MET A 1 35.73 -12.47 -22.54
CA MET A 1 34.53 -13.27 -22.85
C MET A 1 33.36 -12.32 -23.01
N PRO A 2 32.48 -12.48 -24.02
CA PRO A 2 31.28 -11.65 -24.07
C PRO A 2 30.51 -11.87 -22.75
N LYS A 3 30.17 -10.77 -22.05
CA LYS A 3 29.37 -10.86 -20.82
C LYS A 3 28.05 -11.52 -21.21
N ARG A 4 27.89 -12.79 -20.84
CA ARG A 4 26.64 -13.53 -21.09
C ARG A 4 25.56 -12.84 -20.27
N GLU A 5 24.47 -12.50 -20.92
CA GLU A 5 23.33 -11.87 -20.26
C GLU A 5 22.85 -12.77 -19.11
N PRO A 6 22.71 -12.24 -17.88
CA PRO A 6 22.30 -13.05 -16.74
C PRO A 6 20.92 -13.66 -16.94
N ASP A 7 20.74 -14.90 -16.49
CA ASP A 7 19.44 -15.58 -16.52
C ASP A 7 18.46 -14.86 -15.60
N TRP A 8 17.20 -14.75 -16.04
CA TRP A 8 16.12 -14.16 -15.26
C TRP A 8 15.95 -14.87 -13.90
N GLU A 9 16.13 -16.19 -13.84
CA GLU A 9 16.05 -16.96 -12.59
C GLU A 9 17.09 -16.54 -11.56
N TRP A 10 18.20 -15.92 -11.99
CA TRP A 10 19.22 -15.40 -11.09
C TRP A 10 18.80 -14.06 -10.48
N TYR A 11 18.15 -13.18 -11.24
CA TYR A 11 17.57 -11.95 -10.71
C TYR A 11 16.46 -12.23 -9.68
N ARG A 12 15.66 -13.29 -9.89
CA ARG A 12 14.67 -13.74 -8.88
C ARG A 12 15.33 -14.20 -7.60
N ALA A 13 16.35 -15.05 -7.72
CA ALA A 13 17.10 -15.56 -6.57
C ALA A 13 17.69 -14.39 -5.79
N PHE A 14 18.28 -13.42 -6.49
CA PHE A 14 18.78 -12.18 -5.91
C PHE A 14 17.71 -11.42 -5.11
N LEU A 15 16.53 -11.18 -5.67
CA LEU A 15 15.44 -10.48 -4.96
C LEU A 15 14.99 -11.23 -3.70
N HIS A 16 14.79 -12.55 -3.78
CA HIS A 16 14.36 -13.35 -2.63
C HIS A 16 15.42 -13.41 -1.53
N VAL A 17 16.71 -13.48 -1.89
CA VAL A 17 17.81 -13.44 -0.90
C VAL A 17 17.91 -12.06 -0.27
N LEU A 18 17.71 -10.99 -1.04
CA LEU A 18 17.71 -9.62 -0.54
C LEU A 18 16.56 -9.35 0.43
N GLU A 19 15.39 -9.94 0.20
CA GLU A 19 14.22 -9.82 1.06
C GLU A 19 14.36 -10.64 2.35
N THR A 20 14.87 -11.87 2.25
CA THR A 20 14.90 -12.82 3.38
C THR A 20 16.19 -12.81 4.18
N GLY A 21 17.28 -12.23 3.64
CA GLY A 21 18.63 -12.32 4.20
C GLY A 21 19.21 -13.76 4.23
N SER A 22 18.55 -14.72 3.56
CA SER A 22 18.84 -16.15 3.72
C SER A 22 18.66 -16.94 2.42
N LEU A 23 19.73 -17.62 1.98
CA LEU A 23 19.68 -18.53 0.84
C LEU A 23 18.68 -19.67 1.03
N SER A 24 18.53 -20.17 2.26
CA SER A 24 17.62 -21.28 2.56
C SER A 24 16.16 -20.83 2.55
N ALA A 25 15.86 -19.64 3.08
CA ALA A 25 14.51 -19.08 3.01
C ALA A 25 14.12 -18.74 1.58
N ALA A 26 15.03 -18.12 0.82
CA ALA A 26 14.85 -17.86 -0.61
C ALA A 26 14.62 -19.16 -1.41
N GLY A 27 15.39 -20.22 -1.13
CA GLY A 27 15.21 -21.52 -1.76
C GLY A 27 13.81 -22.08 -1.55
N ARG A 28 13.31 -22.07 -0.30
CA ARG A 28 11.95 -22.50 0.00
C ARG A 28 10.89 -21.68 -0.74
N ALA A 29 11.04 -20.35 -0.77
CA ALA A 29 10.11 -19.46 -1.48
C ALA A 29 10.07 -19.73 -2.99
N MET A 30 11.21 -20.14 -3.57
CA MET A 30 11.34 -20.43 -5.00
C MET A 30 11.07 -21.90 -5.39
N GLY A 31 10.89 -22.80 -4.41
CA GLY A 31 10.85 -24.24 -4.66
C GLY A 31 12.20 -24.82 -5.10
N LEU A 32 13.31 -24.20 -4.70
CA LEU A 32 14.68 -24.59 -5.03
C LEU A 32 15.47 -25.02 -3.79
N THR A 33 16.53 -25.79 -4.00
CA THR A 33 17.48 -26.11 -2.91
C THR A 33 18.37 -24.90 -2.61
N GLN A 34 18.81 -24.75 -1.36
CA GLN A 34 19.75 -23.69 -0.96
C GLN A 34 21.03 -23.67 -1.82
N PRO A 35 21.69 -24.81 -2.13
CA PRO A 35 22.85 -24.81 -3.03
C PRO A 35 22.54 -24.34 -4.46
N THR A 36 21.32 -24.52 -4.95
CA THR A 36 20.91 -23.97 -6.26
C THR A 36 20.80 -22.45 -6.20
N VAL A 37 20.17 -21.91 -5.17
CA VAL A 37 20.07 -20.45 -4.97
C VAL A 37 21.45 -19.81 -4.82
N GLY A 38 22.34 -20.43 -4.03
CA GLY A 38 23.73 -19.95 -3.91
C GLY A 38 24.43 -19.87 -5.27
N ARG A 39 24.31 -20.92 -6.11
CA ARG A 39 24.86 -20.92 -7.47
C ARG A 39 24.26 -19.84 -8.37
N HIS A 40 22.96 -19.55 -8.24
CA HIS A 40 22.33 -18.46 -9.00
C HIS A 40 22.93 -17.10 -8.60
N ILE A 41 23.12 -16.86 -7.29
CA ILE A 41 23.76 -15.62 -6.81
C ILE A 41 25.20 -15.53 -7.32
N ASP A 42 26.00 -16.58 -7.15
CA ASP A 42 27.40 -16.59 -7.60
C ASP A 42 27.50 -16.34 -9.12
N SER A 43 26.58 -16.90 -9.90
CA SER A 43 26.54 -16.73 -11.36
C SER A 43 26.15 -15.30 -11.75
N LEU A 44 25.21 -14.70 -11.03
CA LEU A 44 24.83 -13.30 -11.23
C LEU A 44 25.97 -12.35 -10.89
N GLU A 45 26.61 -12.55 -9.74
CA GLU A 45 27.77 -11.77 -9.30
C GLU A 45 28.92 -11.85 -10.31
N ALA A 46 29.20 -13.06 -10.81
CA ALA A 46 30.23 -13.27 -11.83
C ALA A 46 29.90 -12.58 -13.16
N ALA A 47 28.64 -12.64 -13.60
CA ALA A 47 28.21 -12.03 -14.86
C ALA A 47 28.22 -10.49 -14.80
N LEU A 48 27.85 -9.91 -13.66
CA LEU A 48 27.86 -8.47 -13.42
C LEU A 48 29.26 -7.94 -13.08
N GLY A 49 30.13 -8.79 -12.51
CA GLY A 49 31.44 -8.40 -11.99
C GLY A 49 31.36 -7.65 -10.66
N LEU A 50 30.31 -7.91 -9.87
CA LEU A 50 30.02 -7.22 -8.61
C LEU A 50 29.72 -8.25 -7.52
N LYS A 51 30.14 -7.97 -6.29
CA LYS A 51 29.61 -8.68 -5.13
C LYS A 51 28.31 -8.00 -4.71
N LEU A 52 27.25 -8.78 -4.65
CA LEU A 52 25.91 -8.34 -4.24
C LEU A 52 25.70 -8.62 -2.76
N PHE A 53 26.33 -9.68 -2.24
CA PHE A 53 26.23 -10.02 -0.84
C PHE A 53 27.59 -10.29 -0.22
N THR A 54 27.66 -10.09 1.09
CA THR A 54 28.81 -10.44 1.91
C THR A 54 28.37 -11.41 3.00
N ARG A 55 29.32 -12.23 3.46
CA ARG A 55 29.09 -13.07 4.65
C ARG A 55 29.14 -12.16 5.87
N SER A 56 28.04 -12.08 6.59
CA SER A 56 27.99 -11.44 7.91
C SER A 56 27.81 -12.49 9.00
N PHE A 57 27.97 -12.09 10.26
CA PHE A 57 27.73 -12.93 11.42
C PHE A 57 26.27 -13.44 11.48
N ASP A 58 25.32 -12.63 10.96
CA ASP A 58 23.88 -12.92 10.96
C ASP A 58 23.35 -13.53 9.65
N GLY A 59 24.22 -13.79 8.66
CA GLY A 59 23.84 -14.44 7.41
C GLY A 59 24.38 -13.76 6.15
N PHE A 60 23.47 -13.49 5.20
CA PHE A 60 23.77 -12.96 3.87
C PHE A 60 23.43 -11.46 3.84
N ALA A 61 24.42 -10.59 4.07
CA ALA A 61 24.21 -9.15 4.12
C ALA A 61 24.33 -8.52 2.72
N PRO A 62 23.36 -7.71 2.28
CA PRO A 62 23.45 -7.02 1.00
C PRO A 62 24.53 -5.93 1.02
N THR A 63 25.13 -5.72 -0.14
CA THR A 63 26.04 -4.60 -0.41
C THR A 63 25.27 -3.38 -0.91
N ASP A 64 25.93 -2.22 -0.96
CA ASP A 64 25.38 -1.02 -1.62
C ASP A 64 24.99 -1.31 -3.08
N ALA A 65 25.81 -2.07 -3.80
CA ALA A 65 25.53 -2.50 -5.17
C ALA A 65 24.24 -3.34 -5.28
N ALA A 66 23.96 -4.19 -4.29
CA ALA A 66 22.68 -4.91 -4.24
C ALA A 66 21.50 -3.96 -4.03
N HIS A 67 21.64 -2.95 -3.16
CA HIS A 67 20.58 -1.96 -2.98
C HIS A 67 20.33 -1.12 -4.24
N GLU A 68 21.39 -0.74 -4.95
CA GLU A 68 21.31 -0.03 -6.23
C GLU A 68 20.66 -0.87 -7.34
N LEU A 69 20.93 -2.18 -7.38
CA LEU A 69 20.38 -3.09 -8.40
C LEU A 69 18.96 -3.57 -8.10
N LYS A 70 18.53 -3.55 -6.83
CA LYS A 70 17.18 -3.94 -6.40
C LYS A 70 16.06 -3.37 -7.28
N PRO A 71 15.95 -2.04 -7.51
CA PRO A 71 14.84 -1.49 -8.29
C PRO A 71 14.78 -2.02 -9.72
N TYR A 72 15.92 -2.29 -10.36
CA TYR A 72 15.97 -2.81 -11.73
C TYR A 72 15.54 -4.28 -11.79
N ALA A 73 16.06 -5.11 -10.88
CA ALA A 73 15.66 -6.51 -10.78
C ALA A 73 14.16 -6.64 -10.47
N ALA A 74 13.64 -5.79 -9.57
CA ALA A 74 12.21 -5.71 -9.27
C ALA A 74 11.38 -5.33 -10.51
N GLY A 75 11.85 -4.37 -11.32
CA GLY A 75 11.20 -4.01 -12.58
C GLY A 75 11.13 -5.15 -13.60
N ILE A 76 12.18 -5.98 -13.70
CA ILE A 76 12.16 -7.19 -14.55
C ILE A 76 11.10 -8.18 -14.05
N ALA A 77 11.10 -8.46 -12.74
CA ALA A 77 10.13 -9.37 -12.13
C ALA A 77 8.69 -8.88 -12.31
N ALA A 78 8.45 -7.57 -12.14
CA ALA A 78 7.16 -6.94 -12.35
C ALA A 78 6.71 -7.03 -13.82
N THR A 79 7.62 -6.80 -14.77
CA THR A 79 7.32 -6.93 -16.21
C THR A 79 6.96 -8.37 -16.59
N ALA A 80 7.70 -9.36 -16.07
CA ALA A 80 7.38 -10.77 -16.28
C ALA A 80 6.01 -11.14 -15.69
N ALA A 81 5.66 -10.59 -14.52
CA ALA A 81 4.34 -10.76 -13.92
C ALA A 81 3.22 -10.10 -14.76
N ALA A 82 3.45 -8.89 -15.25
CA ALA A 82 2.51 -8.18 -16.12
C ALA A 82 2.25 -8.95 -17.42
N MET A 83 3.28 -9.54 -18.03
CA MET A 83 3.12 -10.39 -19.22
C MET A 83 2.17 -11.57 -18.97
N ARG A 84 2.28 -12.25 -17.82
CA ARG A 84 1.36 -13.33 -17.45
C ARG A 84 -0.08 -12.84 -17.28
N ARG A 85 -0.29 -11.67 -16.66
CA ARG A 85 -1.63 -11.07 -16.52
C ARG A 85 -2.23 -10.71 -17.88
N VAL A 86 -1.43 -10.15 -18.80
CA VAL A 86 -1.86 -9.89 -20.18
C VAL A 86 -2.30 -11.18 -20.87
N ALA A 87 -1.50 -12.25 -20.77
CA ALA A 87 -1.85 -13.55 -21.32
C ALA A 87 -3.14 -14.14 -20.71
N SER A 88 -3.33 -14.00 -19.39
CA SER A 88 -4.52 -14.53 -18.69
C SER A 88 -5.83 -13.92 -19.18
N GLY A 89 -5.81 -12.67 -19.63
CA GLY A 89 -6.98 -11.98 -20.16
C GLY A 89 -7.10 -12.02 -21.68
N HIS A 90 -6.37 -12.90 -22.36
CA HIS A 90 -6.45 -13.02 -23.81
C HIS A 90 -7.81 -13.62 -24.25
N GLY A 91 -8.38 -13.11 -25.34
CA GLY A 91 -9.67 -13.50 -25.92
C GLY A 91 -10.83 -12.56 -25.56
N ALA A 92 -12.08 -12.96 -25.83
CA ALA A 92 -13.25 -12.10 -25.67
C ALA A 92 -13.77 -12.07 -24.23
N GLY A 93 -14.36 -10.95 -23.82
CA GLY A 93 -15.00 -10.76 -22.51
C GLY A 93 -14.12 -10.07 -21.46
N VAL A 94 -14.67 -9.94 -20.24
CA VAL A 94 -13.99 -9.34 -19.08
C VAL A 94 -13.49 -10.49 -18.20
N ARG A 95 -12.21 -10.86 -18.36
CA ARG A 95 -11.60 -12.00 -17.66
C ARG A 95 -10.11 -11.84 -17.41
N GLY A 96 -9.57 -12.75 -16.61
CA GLY A 96 -8.16 -12.81 -16.26
C GLY A 96 -7.82 -11.92 -15.08
N THR A 97 -6.53 -11.79 -14.78
CA THR A 97 -6.08 -11.15 -13.56
C THR A 97 -5.89 -9.65 -13.72
N VAL A 98 -6.41 -8.88 -12.77
CA VAL A 98 -6.13 -7.45 -12.58
C VAL A 98 -5.49 -7.25 -11.22
N ARG A 99 -4.28 -6.69 -11.22
CA ARG A 99 -3.55 -6.39 -9.99
C ARG A 99 -3.78 -4.95 -9.56
N LEU A 100 -4.30 -4.79 -8.35
CA LEU A 100 -4.65 -3.52 -7.73
C LEU A 100 -3.64 -3.17 -6.64
N SER A 101 -3.32 -1.89 -6.50
CA SER A 101 -2.59 -1.39 -5.34
C SER A 101 -3.36 -0.27 -4.64
N ALA A 102 -3.46 -0.32 -3.32
CA ALA A 102 -4.14 0.70 -2.51
C ALA A 102 -3.49 0.84 -1.14
N SER A 103 -3.76 1.96 -0.46
CA SER A 103 -3.44 2.10 0.98
C SER A 103 -4.16 1.04 1.79
N GLU A 104 -3.59 0.62 2.92
CA GLU A 104 -4.14 -0.44 3.79
C GLU A 104 -5.62 -0.21 4.13
N VAL A 105 -5.98 0.98 4.62
CA VAL A 105 -7.36 1.32 5.00
C VAL A 105 -8.32 1.22 3.83
N ILE A 106 -7.96 1.75 2.66
CA ILE A 106 -8.83 1.63 1.48
C ILE A 106 -9.02 0.18 1.07
N GLY A 107 -7.93 -0.58 0.97
CA GLY A 107 -8.02 -1.95 0.50
C GLY A 107 -8.76 -2.87 1.47
N VAL A 108 -8.68 -2.64 2.77
CA VAL A 108 -9.35 -3.46 3.79
C VAL A 108 -10.77 -2.99 4.08
N GLU A 109 -11.02 -1.68 4.17
CA GLU A 109 -12.29 -1.16 4.70
C GLU A 109 -13.21 -0.58 3.61
N VAL A 110 -12.70 -0.26 2.41
CA VAL A 110 -13.45 0.48 1.39
C VAL A 110 -13.64 -0.31 0.09
N LEU A 111 -12.59 -0.95 -0.41
CA LEU A 111 -12.65 -1.70 -1.68
C LEU A 111 -13.49 -2.98 -1.64
N PRO A 112 -13.59 -3.76 -0.54
CA PRO A 112 -14.21 -5.08 -0.61
C PRO A 112 -15.65 -5.09 -1.15
N PRO A 113 -16.57 -4.18 -0.75
CA PRO A 113 -17.90 -4.11 -1.35
C PRO A 113 -17.90 -3.79 -2.85
N ILE A 114 -17.00 -2.90 -3.29
CA ILE A 114 -16.86 -2.52 -4.71
C ILE A 114 -16.36 -3.73 -5.52
N LEU A 115 -15.36 -4.43 -5.00
CA LEU A 115 -14.77 -5.60 -5.65
C LEU A 115 -15.72 -6.81 -5.65
N ALA A 116 -16.53 -6.98 -4.60
CA ALA A 116 -17.56 -8.01 -4.55
C ALA A 116 -18.64 -7.79 -5.61
N ALA A 117 -19.12 -6.55 -5.77
CA ALA A 117 -20.08 -6.20 -6.82
C ALA A 117 -19.47 -6.46 -8.22
N LEU A 118 -18.23 -6.01 -8.44
CA LEU A 118 -17.51 -6.23 -9.70
C LEU A 118 -17.34 -7.72 -10.02
N HIS A 119 -16.97 -8.55 -9.04
CA HIS A 119 -16.79 -9.98 -9.25
C HIS A 119 -18.13 -10.69 -9.54
N ASN A 120 -19.22 -10.25 -8.93
CA ASN A 120 -20.55 -10.80 -9.24
C ASN A 120 -20.98 -10.50 -10.68
N GLU A 121 -20.61 -9.33 -11.21
CA GLU A 121 -20.86 -8.96 -12.61
C GLU A 121 -19.90 -9.65 -13.59
N HIS A 122 -18.66 -9.93 -13.16
CA HIS A 122 -17.61 -10.56 -13.97
C HIS A 122 -16.91 -11.70 -13.21
N PRO A 123 -17.52 -12.91 -13.14
CA PRO A 123 -16.98 -14.02 -12.35
C PRO A 123 -15.63 -14.58 -12.83
N GLU A 124 -15.28 -14.37 -14.11
CA GLU A 124 -13.99 -14.76 -14.68
C GLU A 124 -12.87 -13.73 -14.44
N LEU A 125 -13.20 -12.61 -13.79
CA LEU A 125 -12.23 -11.59 -13.39
C LEU A 125 -11.61 -11.97 -12.05
N GLU A 126 -10.29 -12.09 -12.04
CA GLU A 126 -9.50 -12.33 -10.83
C GLU A 126 -8.86 -11.03 -10.35
N ILE A 127 -8.96 -10.76 -9.05
CA ILE A 127 -8.38 -9.56 -8.43
C ILE A 127 -7.22 -9.94 -7.53
N GLU A 128 -6.04 -9.39 -7.83
CA GLU A 128 -4.89 -9.42 -6.92
C GLU A 128 -4.79 -8.07 -6.21
N LEU A 129 -5.01 -8.01 -4.89
CA LEU A 129 -4.92 -6.77 -4.13
C LEU A 129 -3.61 -6.68 -3.35
N VAL A 130 -2.84 -5.62 -3.60
CA VAL A 130 -1.60 -5.28 -2.89
C VAL A 130 -1.85 -4.07 -2.02
N LEU A 131 -1.59 -4.19 -0.73
CA LEU A 131 -1.74 -3.11 0.23
C LEU A 131 -0.39 -2.49 0.52
N SER A 132 -0.28 -1.19 0.27
CA SER A 132 0.92 -0.42 0.58
C SER A 132 0.58 1.04 0.79
N ASN A 133 1.15 1.60 1.85
CA ASN A 133 1.12 3.03 2.12
C ASN A 133 2.36 3.76 1.56
N GLN A 134 3.24 3.05 0.84
CA GLN A 134 4.43 3.64 0.22
C GLN A 134 4.06 4.31 -1.11
N ALA A 135 4.62 5.49 -1.37
CA ALA A 135 4.28 6.28 -2.56
C ALA A 135 4.93 5.73 -3.85
N ASP A 136 6.06 5.02 -3.73
CA ASP A 136 6.97 4.68 -4.83
C ASP A 136 6.50 3.50 -5.72
N ASP A 137 5.42 2.81 -5.35
CA ASP A 137 5.04 1.51 -5.96
C ASP A 137 4.43 1.63 -7.36
N LEU A 138 4.00 2.82 -7.81
CA LEU A 138 3.39 2.98 -9.14
C LEU A 138 4.42 2.87 -10.28
N LEU A 139 5.67 3.28 -10.03
CA LEU A 139 6.74 3.29 -11.03
C LEU A 139 7.24 1.89 -11.40
N ARG A 140 6.95 0.88 -10.57
CA ARG A 140 7.51 -0.46 -10.76
C ARG A 140 6.66 -1.38 -11.64
N ARG A 141 5.55 -0.91 -12.24
CA ARG A 141 4.58 -1.76 -12.96
C ARG A 141 4.10 -2.96 -12.13
N GLU A 142 4.16 -2.83 -10.80
CA GLU A 142 3.78 -3.88 -9.86
C GLU A 142 2.27 -4.00 -9.70
N ALA A 143 1.50 -3.05 -10.22
CA ALA A 143 0.04 -3.07 -10.29
C ALA A 143 -0.44 -2.54 -11.64
N ASP A 144 -1.59 -3.05 -12.08
CA ASP A 144 -2.27 -2.61 -13.30
C ASP A 144 -3.09 -1.33 -13.02
N ILE A 145 -3.71 -1.24 -11.85
CA ILE A 145 -4.48 -0.08 -11.38
C ILE A 145 -4.06 0.27 -9.93
N ALA A 146 -4.05 1.56 -9.62
CA ALA A 146 -3.64 2.10 -8.33
C ALA A 146 -4.68 3.07 -7.77
N VAL A 147 -5.02 2.91 -6.50
CA VAL A 147 -5.77 3.89 -5.70
C VAL A 147 -4.79 4.66 -4.83
N ARG A 148 -4.75 5.99 -4.95
CA ARG A 148 -3.77 6.85 -4.28
C ARG A 148 -4.41 8.04 -3.59
N MET A 149 -3.77 8.46 -2.50
CA MET A 149 -4.18 9.58 -1.64
C MET A 149 -3.46 10.89 -1.98
N PHE A 150 -2.85 10.92 -3.15
CA PHE A 150 -2.16 12.05 -3.73
C PHE A 150 -2.32 11.97 -5.25
N ARG A 151 -2.21 13.12 -5.91
CA ARG A 151 -2.25 13.19 -7.36
C ARG A 151 -1.02 12.48 -7.94
N PRO A 152 -1.16 11.49 -8.83
CA PRO A 152 -0.03 10.93 -9.56
C PRO A 152 0.60 12.03 -10.43
N GLU A 153 1.93 12.15 -10.39
CA GLU A 153 2.69 13.18 -11.13
C GLU A 153 3.42 12.60 -12.36
N GLN A 154 3.38 11.28 -12.54
CA GLN A 154 4.13 10.59 -13.58
C GLN A 154 3.49 10.75 -14.97
N ALA A 155 4.33 10.75 -16.00
CA ALA A 155 3.89 10.71 -17.41
C ALA A 155 3.24 9.36 -17.78
N ALA A 156 2.43 9.34 -18.85
CA ALA A 156 1.74 8.14 -19.40
C ALA A 156 0.71 7.45 -18.47
N LEU A 157 0.17 8.18 -17.48
CA LEU A 157 -0.90 7.69 -16.63
C LEU A 157 -2.27 8.23 -17.04
N VAL A 158 -3.26 7.35 -17.07
CA VAL A 158 -4.67 7.71 -17.02
C VAL A 158 -5.06 7.79 -15.56
N ALA A 159 -5.27 9.02 -15.06
CA ALA A 159 -5.61 9.26 -13.66
C ALA A 159 -6.93 10.04 -13.56
N THR A 160 -7.81 9.60 -12.67
CA THR A 160 -9.09 10.26 -12.38
C THR A 160 -9.20 10.56 -10.89
N ARG A 161 -9.49 11.82 -10.54
CA ARG A 161 -9.83 12.19 -9.15
C ARG A 161 -11.21 11.62 -8.83
N VAL A 162 -11.31 10.89 -7.72
CA VAL A 162 -12.57 10.31 -7.23
C VAL A 162 -13.17 11.10 -6.08
N GLY A 163 -12.45 12.07 -5.52
CA GLY A 163 -12.99 12.96 -4.50
C GLY A 163 -12.00 13.22 -3.38
N GLY A 164 -12.47 13.95 -2.38
CA GLY A 164 -11.71 14.22 -1.16
C GLY A 164 -12.31 13.43 -0.01
N ILE A 165 -11.56 12.47 0.54
CA ILE A 165 -12.00 11.71 1.72
C ILE A 165 -11.73 12.56 2.96
N GLU A 166 -12.78 12.86 3.73
CA GLU A 166 -12.64 13.60 4.99
C GLU A 166 -12.04 12.71 6.10
N LEU A 167 -11.05 13.27 6.79
CA LEU A 167 -10.43 12.72 7.99
C LEU A 167 -10.80 13.53 9.22
N GLY A 168 -10.80 12.84 10.36
CA GLY A 168 -10.30 13.45 11.56
C GLY A 168 -10.63 12.72 12.84
N LEU A 169 -10.92 13.47 13.90
CA LEU A 169 -10.86 12.95 15.25
C LEU A 169 -12.09 12.18 15.66
N HIS A 170 -11.86 10.94 16.08
CA HIS A 170 -12.88 10.05 16.59
C HIS A 170 -12.37 9.32 17.83
N ALA A 171 -13.30 8.96 18.70
CA ALA A 171 -13.08 8.08 19.83
C ALA A 171 -14.30 7.19 20.02
N HIS A 172 -14.09 6.02 20.64
CA HIS A 172 -15.21 5.19 21.04
C HIS A 172 -16.02 5.87 22.16
N GLU A 173 -17.34 5.70 22.15
CA GLU A 173 -18.25 6.28 23.14
C GLU A 173 -17.88 5.92 24.58
N SER A 174 -17.41 4.69 24.83
CA SER A 174 -16.99 4.23 26.17
C SER A 174 -15.77 4.99 26.69
N TYR A 175 -14.84 5.36 25.79
CA TYR A 175 -13.69 6.17 26.15
C TYR A 175 -14.15 7.57 26.58
N LEU A 176 -15.04 8.19 25.79
CA LEU A 176 -15.60 9.51 26.07
C LEU A 176 -16.47 9.51 27.33
N ALA A 177 -17.22 8.45 27.60
CA ALA A 177 -18.00 8.31 28.83
C ALA A 177 -17.10 8.34 30.09
N SER A 178 -15.91 7.75 30.01
CA SER A 178 -14.97 7.67 31.14
C SER A 178 -14.07 8.91 31.30
N ARG A 179 -13.72 9.58 30.19
CA ARG A 179 -12.75 10.71 30.19
C ARG A 179 -13.38 12.08 29.89
N GLY A 180 -14.64 12.11 29.48
CA GLY A 180 -15.33 13.29 28.96
C GLY A 180 -15.09 13.50 27.46
N VAL A 181 -15.69 14.57 26.92
CA VAL A 181 -15.56 14.96 25.50
C VAL A 181 -14.67 16.20 25.40
N PRO A 182 -13.61 16.20 24.56
CA PRO A 182 -12.79 17.39 24.37
C PRO A 182 -13.62 18.50 23.73
N LYS A 183 -13.45 19.74 24.21
CA LYS A 183 -14.16 20.93 23.68
C LYS A 183 -13.25 21.78 22.79
N SER A 184 -11.94 21.59 22.90
CA SER A 184 -10.94 22.27 22.09
C SER A 184 -9.75 21.37 21.73
N LEU A 185 -8.98 21.77 20.72
CA LEU A 185 -7.69 21.13 20.40
C LEU A 185 -6.70 21.18 21.57
N VAL A 186 -6.79 22.19 22.45
CA VAL A 186 -5.93 22.31 23.63
C VAL A 186 -6.26 21.23 24.67
N ASP A 187 -7.53 20.87 24.80
CA ASP A 187 -7.99 19.83 25.74
C ASP A 187 -7.40 18.46 25.40
N LEU A 188 -7.01 18.20 24.15
CA LEU A 188 -6.45 16.93 23.70
C LEU A 188 -5.23 16.47 24.51
N SER A 189 -4.48 17.41 25.10
CA SER A 189 -3.36 17.11 26.02
C SER A 189 -3.76 16.29 27.25
N ARG A 190 -5.05 16.25 27.60
CA ARG A 190 -5.61 15.50 28.75
C ARG A 190 -6.11 14.11 28.36
N PHE A 191 -6.09 13.78 27.07
CA PHE A 191 -6.61 12.53 26.53
C PHE A 191 -5.47 11.66 25.99
N ALA A 192 -5.71 10.36 25.93
CA ALA A 192 -4.85 9.43 25.23
C ALA A 192 -5.05 9.65 23.72
N LEU A 193 -3.97 10.03 23.05
CA LEU A 193 -3.96 10.23 21.60
C LEU A 193 -3.35 9.02 20.90
N ILE A 194 -3.94 8.69 19.76
CA ILE A 194 -3.52 7.61 18.86
C ILE A 194 -2.91 8.27 17.62
N GLY A 195 -1.74 7.80 17.19
CA GLY A 195 -1.10 8.31 15.98
C GLY A 195 0.03 7.41 15.47
N PHE A 196 0.87 7.96 14.62
CA PHE A 196 2.00 7.24 14.02
C PHE A 196 3.22 7.20 14.93
N ASP A 197 4.01 6.13 14.82
CA ASP A 197 5.29 5.94 15.52
C ASP A 197 6.45 6.74 14.91
N GLN A 198 6.40 6.94 13.59
CA GLN A 198 7.37 7.67 12.77
C GLN A 198 6.71 8.79 11.97
N GLU A 199 7.48 9.84 11.70
CA GLU A 199 7.02 10.97 10.88
C GLU A 199 7.09 10.64 9.39
N ASN A 200 5.93 10.65 8.73
CA ASN A 200 5.84 10.71 7.28
C ASN A 200 5.47 12.13 6.80
N ALA A 201 5.46 12.37 5.48
CA ALA A 201 5.15 13.68 4.93
C ALA A 201 3.75 14.20 5.31
N PHE A 202 2.78 13.29 5.43
CA PHE A 202 1.42 13.63 5.89
C PHE A 202 1.43 14.06 7.36
N ILE A 203 2.11 13.30 8.23
CA ILE A 203 2.20 13.60 9.66
C ILE A 203 2.94 14.90 9.92
N ARG A 204 4.01 15.21 9.18
CA ARG A 204 4.68 16.51 9.27
C ARG A 204 3.73 17.67 8.93
N ARG A 205 2.92 17.54 7.88
CA ARG A 205 1.89 18.53 7.53
C ARG A 205 0.82 18.64 8.61
N LEU A 206 0.40 17.52 9.18
CA LEU A 206 -0.60 17.49 10.25
C LEU A 206 -0.07 18.15 11.52
N GLN A 207 1.15 17.83 11.95
CA GLN A 207 1.81 18.40 13.12
C GLN A 207 2.09 19.90 12.97
N ALA A 208 2.48 20.34 11.77
CA ALA A 208 2.68 21.76 11.47
C ALA A 208 1.39 22.57 11.68
N ARG A 209 0.23 21.97 11.40
CA ARG A 209 -1.08 22.60 11.59
C ARG A 209 -1.68 22.36 12.99
N PHE A 210 -1.39 21.21 13.60
CA PHE A 210 -1.98 20.75 14.85
C PHE A 210 -0.91 20.23 15.81
N LYS A 211 -0.40 21.12 16.67
CA LYS A 211 0.67 20.81 17.65
C LYS A 211 0.33 19.67 18.64
N ALA A 212 -0.96 19.35 18.82
CA ALA A 212 -1.43 18.27 19.70
C ALA A 212 -0.94 16.88 19.28
N PHE A 213 -0.53 16.69 18.01
CA PHE A 213 -0.01 15.42 17.49
C PHE A 213 1.52 15.30 17.56
N SER A 214 2.18 16.02 18.48
CA SER A 214 3.61 15.81 18.72
C SER A 214 3.83 14.36 19.17
N ARG A 215 4.96 13.78 18.78
CA ARG A 215 5.27 12.37 19.07
C ARG A 215 5.10 12.07 20.56
N ASP A 216 5.62 12.92 21.44
CA ASP A 216 5.58 12.73 22.89
C ASP A 216 4.17 12.81 23.50
N ALA A 217 3.20 13.42 22.80
CA ALA A 217 1.80 13.47 23.24
C ALA A 217 1.01 12.19 22.91
N LEU A 218 1.54 11.31 22.06
CA LEU A 218 0.84 10.09 21.64
C LEU A 218 1.02 8.96 22.65
N ALA A 219 -0.10 8.43 23.14
CA ALA A 219 -0.18 7.31 24.07
C ALA A 219 -0.19 5.94 23.34
N PHE A 220 -0.68 5.89 22.10
CA PHE A 220 -0.56 4.74 21.21
C PHE A 220 0.06 5.17 19.90
N ARG A 221 1.03 4.39 19.43
CA ARG A 221 1.80 4.67 18.22
C ARG A 221 1.91 3.43 17.36
N ALA A 222 1.54 3.53 16.09
CA ALA A 222 1.69 2.44 15.13
C ALA A 222 2.03 2.95 13.74
N ASN A 223 2.82 2.19 13.00
CA ASN A 223 3.15 2.44 11.60
C ASN A 223 2.02 2.05 10.63
N SER A 224 0.87 1.59 11.13
CA SER A 224 -0.29 1.16 10.35
C SER A 224 -1.54 1.95 10.75
N ASP A 225 -2.22 2.52 9.76
CA ASP A 225 -3.51 3.18 9.92
C ASP A 225 -4.59 2.21 10.42
N LEU A 226 -4.54 0.93 9.99
CA LEU A 226 -5.48 -0.09 10.44
C LEU A 226 -5.31 -0.42 11.92
N ALA A 227 -4.08 -0.48 12.41
CA ALA A 227 -3.82 -0.65 13.84
C ALA A 227 -4.36 0.54 14.66
N GLN A 228 -4.20 1.77 14.17
CA GLN A 228 -4.76 2.96 14.80
C GLN A 228 -6.30 2.93 14.81
N LEU A 229 -6.94 2.57 13.68
CA LEU A 229 -8.39 2.39 13.62
C LEU A 229 -8.88 1.31 14.59
N GLY A 230 -8.16 0.19 14.70
CA GLY A 230 -8.44 -0.86 15.68
C GLY A 230 -8.37 -0.34 17.12
N ALA A 231 -7.35 0.47 17.44
CA ALA A 231 -7.23 1.10 18.77
C ALA A 231 -8.36 2.09 19.07
N ILE A 232 -8.82 2.86 18.07
CA ILE A 232 -9.99 3.74 18.19
C ILE A 232 -11.24 2.89 18.48
N ARG A 233 -11.49 1.84 17.69
CA ARG A 233 -12.62 0.89 17.87
C ARG A 233 -12.60 0.20 19.23
N ALA A 234 -11.42 -0.08 19.78
CA ALA A 234 -11.25 -0.67 21.11
C ALA A 234 -11.42 0.34 22.27
N GLY A 235 -11.59 1.63 21.96
CA GLY A 235 -11.73 2.68 22.97
C GLY A 235 -10.43 3.03 23.71
N PHE A 236 -9.27 2.86 23.06
CA PHE A 236 -7.99 3.23 23.66
C PHE A 236 -7.87 4.76 23.88
N GLY A 237 -8.39 5.55 22.93
CA GLY A 237 -8.21 7.00 22.93
C GLY A 237 -8.83 7.68 21.72
N ILE A 238 -8.39 8.92 21.48
CA ILE A 238 -8.79 9.73 20.34
C ILE A 238 -7.75 9.58 19.23
N GLY A 239 -8.19 9.25 18.02
CA GLY A 239 -7.33 9.11 16.85
C GLY A 239 -7.94 9.70 15.58
N VAL A 240 -7.11 9.80 14.53
CA VAL A 240 -7.54 10.27 13.21
C VAL A 240 -7.97 9.08 12.36
N CYS A 241 -9.18 9.14 11.79
CA CYS A 241 -9.61 8.19 10.77
C CYS A 241 -10.61 8.83 9.79
N GLN A 242 -10.97 8.11 8.72
CA GLN A 242 -11.91 8.57 7.70
C GLN A 242 -13.31 8.72 8.29
N ALA A 243 -13.95 9.87 8.08
CA ALA A 243 -15.26 10.20 8.67
C ALA A 243 -16.35 9.23 8.19
N ALA A 244 -16.39 8.93 6.89
CA ALA A 244 -17.33 7.95 6.32
C ALA A 244 -17.15 6.55 6.92
N LEU A 245 -15.90 6.15 7.21
CA LEU A 245 -15.62 4.86 7.85
C LEU A 245 -16.08 4.83 9.32
N ALA A 246 -15.80 5.90 10.07
CA ALA A 246 -16.25 6.01 11.45
C ALA A 246 -17.78 5.99 11.55
N ALA A 247 -18.48 6.63 10.62
CA ALA A 247 -19.94 6.68 10.58
C ALA A 247 -20.62 5.29 10.44
N ARG A 248 -19.90 4.27 9.97
CA ARG A 248 -20.40 2.88 9.89
C ARG A 248 -20.52 2.21 11.27
N ASP A 249 -19.82 2.70 12.28
CA ASP A 249 -19.92 2.21 13.66
C ASP A 249 -20.51 3.32 14.55
N PRO A 250 -21.78 3.20 15.01
CA PRO A 250 -22.42 4.25 15.80
C PRO A 250 -21.73 4.51 17.14
N ARG A 251 -20.85 3.61 17.60
CA ARG A 251 -20.07 3.79 18.82
C ARG A 251 -18.85 4.69 18.61
N LEU A 252 -18.47 4.98 17.37
CA LEU A 252 -17.39 5.91 17.06
C LEU A 252 -17.93 7.33 16.95
N VAL A 253 -17.58 8.14 17.93
CA VAL A 253 -18.07 9.52 18.06
C VAL A 253 -17.04 10.48 17.47
N ARG A 254 -17.49 11.29 16.51
CA ARG A 254 -16.73 12.42 15.98
C ARG A 254 -16.55 13.49 17.06
N VAL A 255 -15.33 13.94 17.27
CA VAL A 255 -15.02 15.05 18.20
C VAL A 255 -14.34 16.20 17.48
N LEU A 256 -14.53 17.42 18.02
CA LEU A 256 -13.88 18.64 17.53
C LEU A 256 -14.17 18.95 16.04
N THR A 257 -15.38 18.63 15.54
CA THR A 257 -15.75 18.76 14.11
C THR A 257 -15.49 20.14 13.51
N SER A 258 -15.64 21.22 14.30
CA SER A 258 -15.38 22.59 13.83
C SER A 258 -13.90 23.01 13.88
N GLN A 259 -13.06 22.25 14.59
CA GLN A 259 -11.64 22.59 14.80
C GLN A 259 -10.69 21.65 14.06
N PHE A 260 -11.15 20.45 13.71
CA PHE A 260 -10.35 19.46 12.99
C PHE A 260 -11.16 18.84 11.85
N SER A 261 -10.73 19.14 10.63
CA SER A 261 -11.12 18.44 9.41
C SER A 261 -9.97 18.54 8.42
N VAL A 262 -9.57 17.40 7.84
CA VAL A 262 -8.52 17.31 6.83
C VAL A 262 -9.05 16.47 5.68
N THR A 263 -8.93 16.95 4.46
CA THR A 263 -9.38 16.22 3.27
C THR A 263 -8.18 15.59 2.55
N MET A 264 -8.32 14.33 2.18
CA MET A 264 -7.31 13.58 1.42
C MET A 264 -7.83 13.31 0.00
N ASP A 265 -7.21 13.97 -0.98
CA ASP A 265 -7.57 13.76 -2.39
C ASP A 265 -7.27 12.34 -2.81
N THR A 266 -8.28 11.64 -3.31
CA THR A 266 -8.18 10.25 -3.75
C THR A 266 -8.25 10.18 -5.27
N TRP A 267 -7.40 9.34 -5.85
CA TRP A 267 -7.25 9.15 -7.28
C TRP A 267 -7.22 7.67 -7.62
N VAL A 268 -7.81 7.31 -8.76
CA VAL A 268 -7.63 6.01 -9.41
C VAL A 268 -6.78 6.23 -10.64
N ALA A 269 -5.72 5.44 -10.80
CA ALA A 269 -4.75 5.60 -11.88
C ALA A 269 -4.37 4.25 -12.50
N MET A 270 -4.08 4.25 -13.80
CA MET A 270 -3.48 3.13 -14.53
C MET A 270 -2.57 3.65 -15.63
N HIS A 271 -1.69 2.79 -16.17
CA HIS A 271 -0.91 3.13 -17.36
C HIS A 271 -1.81 3.23 -18.59
N GLU A 272 -1.50 4.13 -19.53
CA GLU A 272 -2.32 4.36 -20.73
C GLU A 272 -2.49 3.12 -21.62
N ASP A 273 -1.43 2.32 -21.79
CA ASP A 273 -1.45 1.03 -22.50
C ASP A 273 -2.51 0.04 -21.98
N LEU A 274 -2.96 0.19 -20.72
CA LEU A 274 -3.95 -0.70 -20.11
C LEU A 274 -5.39 -0.23 -20.36
N ARG A 275 -5.59 0.97 -20.93
CA ARG A 275 -6.92 1.54 -21.18
C ARG A 275 -7.76 0.69 -22.13
N GLU A 276 -7.14 0.07 -23.12
CA GLU A 276 -7.84 -0.77 -24.11
C GLU A 276 -8.09 -2.20 -23.59
N SER A 277 -7.48 -2.58 -22.46
CA SER A 277 -7.75 -3.86 -21.83
C SER A 277 -9.12 -3.85 -21.16
N ALA A 278 -10.07 -4.65 -21.66
CA ALA A 278 -11.43 -4.71 -21.13
C ALA A 278 -11.48 -4.94 -19.61
N ARG A 279 -10.67 -5.87 -19.09
CA ARG A 279 -10.57 -6.14 -17.64
C ARG A 279 -10.09 -4.93 -16.84
N CYS A 280 -9.08 -4.21 -17.34
CA CYS A 280 -8.57 -3.02 -16.66
C CYS A 280 -9.55 -1.85 -16.77
N ALA A 281 -10.15 -1.61 -17.94
CA ALA A 281 -11.11 -0.55 -18.16
C ALA A 281 -12.35 -0.69 -17.26
N VAL A 282 -12.93 -1.90 -17.19
CA VAL A 282 -14.09 -2.17 -16.34
C VAL A 282 -13.73 -2.06 -14.86
N THR A 283 -12.61 -2.63 -14.44
CA THR A 283 -12.15 -2.53 -13.04
C THR A 283 -11.89 -1.07 -12.64
N PHE A 284 -11.23 -0.30 -13.53
CA PHE A 284 -10.96 1.12 -13.30
C PHE A 284 -12.27 1.91 -13.14
N ALA A 285 -13.26 1.65 -14.00
CA ALA A 285 -14.56 2.31 -13.94
C ALA A 285 -15.31 1.97 -12.64
N ALA A 286 -15.35 0.69 -12.25
CA ALA A 286 -15.98 0.23 -11.01
C ALA A 286 -15.33 0.87 -9.77
N LEU A 287 -13.99 0.89 -9.71
CA LEU A 287 -13.24 1.54 -8.64
C LEU A 287 -13.52 3.05 -8.60
N ALA A 288 -13.50 3.72 -9.77
CA ALA A 288 -13.75 5.15 -9.84
C ALA A 288 -15.16 5.53 -9.38
N ALA A 289 -16.18 4.75 -9.77
CA ALA A 289 -17.56 4.96 -9.35
C ALA A 289 -17.75 4.69 -7.85
N GLY A 290 -17.30 3.52 -7.37
CA GLY A 290 -17.47 3.13 -5.96
C GLY A 290 -16.72 4.04 -4.99
N LEU A 291 -15.50 4.48 -5.35
CA LEU A 291 -14.73 5.40 -4.50
C LEU A 291 -15.29 6.83 -4.51
N ARG A 292 -15.94 7.27 -5.61
CA ARG A 292 -16.67 8.56 -5.61
C ARG A 292 -17.84 8.50 -4.63
N ALA A 293 -18.66 7.45 -4.71
CA ALA A 293 -19.77 7.26 -3.78
C ALA A 293 -19.27 7.24 -2.32
N TYR A 294 -18.16 6.55 -2.05
CA TYR A 294 -17.54 6.56 -0.73
C TYR A 294 -17.06 7.95 -0.28
N ALA A 295 -16.40 8.71 -1.16
CA ALA A 295 -15.93 10.05 -0.86
C ALA A 295 -17.09 11.04 -0.61
N GLU A 296 -18.25 10.81 -1.20
CA GLU A 296 -19.48 11.59 -1.01
C GLU A 296 -20.25 11.20 0.27
N GLY A 297 -19.84 10.15 0.97
CA GLY A 297 -20.43 9.73 2.24
C GLY A 297 -21.61 8.76 2.11
N ALA A 298 -21.68 7.99 1.03
CA ALA A 298 -22.66 6.91 0.83
C ALA A 298 -22.42 5.68 1.72
#